data_AF-A0A2A9DK51-F1
#
_entry.id   AF-A0A2A9DK51-F1
#
_cell.length_a   1.000
_cell.length_b   1.000
_cell.length_c   1.000
_cell.angle_alpha   90.00
_cell.angle_beta   90.00
_cell.angle_gamma   90.00
#
_symmetry.space_group_name_H-M   'P 1'
#
loop_
_entity.id
_entity.type
_entity.pdbx_description
1 polymer ?
#
loop_
_entity_poly.entity_id
_entity_poly.type
_entity_poly.pdbx_seq_one_letter_code
_entity_poly.pdbx_strand_id
1 'polypeptide(L)'
;MTHPEHTRAGSGGCSDIDELLVRLLDRGLGAEECASIRAQIADCPHCQSRLASEEEIRALLRSCCGQSHASATLRTRIVAQIKYRSS
;
A
#
# COMPACT_ATOMS: atom_id res chain seq x y z
N MET A 1 -10.77 -16.42 0.83
CA MET A 1 -9.78 -17.15 0.01
C MET A 1 -8.41 -16.81 0.59
N THR A 2 -7.94 -17.61 1.54
CA THR A 2 -6.58 -17.49 2.10
C THR A 2 -5.62 -18.08 1.07
N HIS A 3 -4.71 -17.26 0.55
CA HIS A 3 -3.69 -17.71 -0.39
C HIS A 3 -2.75 -18.74 0.30
N PRO A 4 -2.26 -19.75 -0.43
CA PRO A 4 -1.54 -20.88 0.15
C PRO A 4 -0.20 -20.44 0.73
N GLU A 5 -0.19 -20.35 2.05
CA GLU A 5 0.86 -20.66 3.02
C GLU A 5 2.27 -20.89 2.45
N HIS A 6 3.18 -19.96 2.77
CA HIS A 6 4.62 -20.16 2.72
C HIS A 6 5.05 -21.22 3.76
N THR A 7 4.81 -22.50 3.47
CA THR A 7 5.34 -23.62 4.26
C THR A 7 6.64 -24.14 3.63
N ARG A 8 7.79 -23.58 4.04
CA ARG A 8 8.97 -24.36 4.52
C ARG A 8 10.25 -23.52 4.68
N ALA A 9 10.80 -23.67 5.89
CA ALA A 9 12.22 -23.66 6.26
C ALA A 9 12.94 -22.30 6.39
N GLY A 10 12.46 -21.49 7.34
CA GLY A 10 13.22 -20.44 8.01
C GLY A 10 12.44 -20.04 9.26
N SER A 11 13.09 -19.98 10.41
CA SER A 11 12.47 -19.83 11.75
C SER A 11 11.86 -18.44 11.99
N GLY A 12 10.78 -18.11 11.28
CA GLY A 12 10.01 -16.87 11.45
C GLY A 12 8.90 -16.82 10.42
N GLY A 13 7.70 -17.24 10.80
CA GLY A 13 6.58 -17.38 9.85
C GLY A 13 6.20 -16.04 9.23
N CYS A 14 6.38 -15.87 7.91
CA CYS A 14 5.79 -14.77 7.13
C CYS A 14 4.25 -14.94 6.99
N SER A 15 3.55 -15.39 8.04
CA SER A 15 2.11 -15.73 7.98
C SER A 15 1.24 -14.53 7.57
N ASP A 16 1.70 -13.32 7.89
CA ASP A 16 0.90 -12.10 7.73
C ASP A 16 1.54 -11.08 6.78
N ILE A 17 2.39 -11.54 5.85
CA ILE A 17 3.07 -10.66 4.89
C ILE A 17 2.07 -9.86 4.03
N ASP A 18 0.92 -10.44 3.67
CA ASP A 18 -0.13 -9.74 2.93
C ASP A 18 -0.69 -8.53 3.71
N GLU A 19 -0.89 -8.68 5.02
CA GLU A 19 -1.33 -7.58 5.88
C GLU A 19 -0.24 -6.51 6.01
N LEU A 20 1.01 -6.92 6.19
CA LEU A 20 2.15 -5.99 6.24
C LEU A 20 2.31 -5.21 4.95
N LEU A 21 2.15 -5.84 3.78
CA LEU A 21 2.21 -5.20 2.48
C LEU A 21 1.06 -4.21 2.29
N VAL A 22 -0.17 -4.59 2.63
CA VAL A 22 -1.33 -3.68 2.59
C VAL A 22 -1.08 -2.48 3.50
N ARG A 23 -0.66 -2.72 4.74
CA ARG A 23 -0.42 -1.67 5.72
C ARG A 23 0.70 -0.73 5.31
N LEU A 24 1.82 -1.26 4.81
CA LEU A 24 2.98 -0.49 4.35
C LEU A 24 2.69 0.33 3.10
N LEU A 25 1.99 -0.26 2.13
CA LEU A 25 1.79 0.36 0.84
C LEU A 25 0.61 1.32 0.89
N ASP A 26 -0.48 1.02 1.60
CA ASP A 26 -1.63 1.91 1.69
C ASP A 26 -1.31 3.22 2.44
N ARG A 27 -2.01 4.30 2.09
CA ARG A 27 -1.77 5.63 2.66
C ARG A 27 -2.37 5.69 4.06
N GLY A 28 -1.54 5.59 5.08
CA GLY A 28 -2.00 5.75 6.46
C GLY A 28 -0.96 5.65 7.56
N LEU A 29 0.25 5.18 7.25
CA LEU A 29 1.30 4.99 8.24
C LEU A 29 2.24 6.19 8.39
N GLY A 30 2.73 6.38 9.62
CA GLY A 30 3.86 7.25 9.89
C GLY A 30 5.19 6.69 9.35
N ALA A 31 6.20 7.54 9.23
CA ALA A 31 7.52 7.14 8.71
C ALA A 31 8.17 6.02 9.55
N GLU A 32 8.03 6.08 10.87
CA GLU A 32 8.56 5.08 11.81
C GLU A 32 7.91 3.70 11.62
N GLU A 33 6.59 3.65 11.44
CA GLU A 33 5.87 2.40 11.23
C GLU A 33 6.24 1.77 9.88
N CYS A 34 6.38 2.59 8.83
CA CYS A 34 6.88 2.14 7.54
C CYS A 34 8.28 1.52 7.65
N ALA A 35 9.18 2.15 8.40
CA ALA A 35 10.54 1.62 8.61
C ALA A 35 10.53 0.29 9.35
N SER A 36 9.70 0.17 10.40
CA SER A 36 9.54 -1.06 11.18
C SER A 36 9.04 -2.23 10.33
N ILE A 37 8.01 -2.01 9.52
CA ILE A 37 7.49 -3.05 8.61
C ILE A 37 8.53 -3.44 7.56
N ARG A 38 9.26 -2.47 6.99
CA ARG A 38 10.33 -2.76 6.04
C ARG A 38 11.45 -3.62 6.65
N ALA A 39 11.80 -3.36 7.91
CA ALA A 39 12.78 -4.17 8.63
C ALA A 39 12.30 -5.61 8.86
N GLN A 40 11.02 -5.81 9.21
CA GLN A 40 10.42 -7.14 9.33
C GLN A 40 10.43 -7.90 8.00
N ILE A 41 10.11 -7.23 6.90
CA ILE A 41 10.12 -7.83 5.56
C ILE A 41 11.56 -8.18 5.12
N ALA A 42 12.56 -7.39 5.53
CA ALA A 42 13.96 -7.60 5.16
C ALA A 42 14.58 -8.86 5.76
N ASP A 43 14.02 -9.40 6.84
CA ASP A 43 14.48 -10.64 7.47
C ASP A 43 14.19 -11.89 6.61
N CYS A 44 13.30 -11.77 5.61
CA CYS A 44 12.96 -12.85 4.70
C CYS A 44 13.13 -12.44 3.21
N PRO A 45 14.09 -13.03 2.48
CA PRO A 45 14.31 -12.72 1.06
C PRO A 45 13.09 -12.89 0.17
N HIS A 46 12.23 -13.87 0.48
CA HIS A 46 10.99 -14.09 -0.26
C HIS A 46 9.99 -12.94 -0.04
N CYS A 47 9.81 -12.53 1.21
CA CYS A 47 8.92 -11.45 1.59
C CYS A 47 9.42 -10.10 1.02
N GLN A 48 10.75 -9.90 0.94
CA GLN A 48 11.36 -8.77 0.24
C GLN A 48 11.10 -8.78 -1.27
N SER A 49 11.23 -9.94 -1.94
CA SER A 49 10.89 -10.06 -3.37
C SER A 49 9.42 -9.74 -3.64
N ARG A 50 8.51 -10.15 -2.75
CA ARG A 50 7.08 -9.81 -2.86
C ARG A 50 6.85 -8.30 -2.76
N LEU A 51 7.47 -7.63 -1.78
CA LEU A 51 7.39 -6.17 -1.64
C LEU A 51 7.86 -5.45 -2.91
N ALA A 52 8.98 -5.86 -3.50
CA ALA A 52 9.51 -5.25 -4.71
C ALA A 52 8.50 -5.35 -5.88
N SER A 53 7.89 -6.52 -6.09
CA SER A 53 6.87 -6.71 -7.12
C SER A 53 5.64 -5.80 -6.91
N GLU A 54 5.16 -5.69 -5.66
CA GLU A 54 4.03 -4.81 -5.33
C GLU A 54 4.36 -3.32 -5.54
N GLU A 55 5.57 -2.89 -5.19
CA GLU A 55 6.04 -1.52 -5.43
C GLU A 55 6.12 -1.21 -6.93
N GLU A 56 6.60 -2.16 -7.74
CA GLU A 56 6.67 -2.05 -9.21
C GLU A 56 5.27 -1.97 -9.83
N ILE A 57 4.35 -2.88 -9.49
CA ILE A 57 2.95 -2.85 -9.96
C ILE A 57 2.32 -1.50 -9.60
N ARG A 58 2.53 -1.02 -8.38
CA ARG A 58 1.96 0.25 -7.96
C ARG A 58 2.61 1.45 -8.64
N ALA A 59 3.89 1.39 -8.97
CA ALA A 59 4.55 2.41 -9.79
C ALA A 59 3.95 2.47 -11.20
N LEU A 60 3.70 1.30 -11.82
CA LEU A 60 3.01 1.19 -13.09
C LEU A 60 1.60 1.79 -13.00
N LEU A 61 0.80 1.43 -11.99
CA LEU A 61 -0.53 1.99 -11.77
C LEU A 61 -0.52 3.52 -11.60
N ARG A 62 0.47 4.06 -10.87
CA ARG A 62 0.64 5.52 -10.76
C ARG A 62 0.99 6.16 -12.10
N SER A 63 1.78 5.50 -12.94
CA SER A 63 2.10 6.01 -14.28
C SER A 63 0.89 6.01 -15.22
N CYS A 64 0.06 4.95 -15.18
CA CYS A 64 -1.12 4.82 -16.03
C CYS A 64 -2.31 5.66 -15.54
N CYS A 65 -2.52 5.74 -14.23
CA CYS A 65 -3.73 6.33 -13.63
C CYS A 65 -3.46 7.63 -12.84
N GLY A 66 -2.20 8.05 -12.68
CA GLY A 66 -1.83 9.28 -11.98
C GLY A 66 -2.27 10.56 -12.70
N GLN A 67 -2.65 10.45 -13.98
CA GLN A 67 -3.24 11.54 -14.77
C GLN A 67 -4.78 11.54 -14.76
N SER A 68 -5.43 10.65 -14.01
CA SER A 68 -6.87 10.72 -13.72
C SER A 68 -7.14 11.88 -12.78
N HIS A 69 -6.82 13.10 -13.22
CA HIS A 69 -7.23 14.33 -12.60
C HIS A 69 -8.75 14.24 -12.48
N ALA A 70 -9.28 14.25 -11.26
CA ALA A 70 -10.70 14.50 -11.07
C ALA A 70 -11.05 15.70 -11.95
N SER A 71 -12.06 15.54 -12.83
CA SER A 71 -12.40 16.59 -13.78
C SER A 71 -12.58 17.90 -13.01
N ALA A 72 -12.13 19.02 -13.58
CA ALA A 72 -12.20 20.31 -12.90
C ALA A 72 -13.61 20.58 -12.35
N THR A 73 -14.64 20.10 -13.06
CA THR A 73 -16.04 20.09 -12.67
C THR A 73 -16.31 19.32 -11.37
N LEU A 74 -15.81 18.08 -11.24
CA LEU A 74 -16.00 17.28 -10.02
C LEU A 74 -15.31 17.95 -8.82
N ARG A 75 -14.08 18.44 -9.02
CA ARG A 75 -13.31 19.15 -7.99
C ARG A 75 -14.04 20.41 -7.50
N THR A 76 -14.58 21.19 -8.43
CA THR A 76 -15.35 22.41 -8.12
C THR A 76 -16.62 22.09 -7.34
N ARG A 77 -17.36 21.05 -7.74
CA ARG A 77 -18.59 20.63 -7.05
C ARG A 77 -18.32 20.16 -5.62
N ILE A 78 -17.27 19.39 -5.41
CA ILE A 78 -16.87 18.90 -4.08
C ILE A 78 -16.48 20.08 -3.16
N VAL A 79 -15.66 21.03 -3.65
CA VAL A 79 -15.26 22.21 -2.87
C VAL A 79 -16.46 23.07 -2.47
N ALA A 80 -17.41 23.28 -3.39
CA ALA A 80 -18.62 24.04 -3.11
C ALA A 80 -19.49 23.37 -2.02
N GLN A 81 -19.65 22.04 -2.08
CA GLN A 81 -20.43 21.31 -1.07
C GLN A 81 -19.76 21.28 0.30
N ILE A 82 -18.44 21.18 0.38
CA ILE A 82 -17.71 21.24 1.66
C ILE A 82 -17.90 22.61 2.31
N LYS A 83 -17.73 23.70 1.54
CA LYS A 83 -17.89 25.08 2.03
C LYS A 83 -19.30 25.36 2.56
N TYR A 84 -20.33 24.82 1.90
CA TYR A 84 -21.72 25.06 2.30
C TYR A 84 -22.12 24.28 3.56
N ARG A 85 -21.48 23.15 3.84
CA ARG A 85 -21.84 22.28 4.98
C ARG A 85 -21.19 22.68 6.31
N SER A 86 -20.26 23.64 6.27
CA SER A 86 -19.56 24.19 7.45
C SER A 86 -20.09 25.57 7.88
N SER A 87 -21.24 25.99 7.35
CA SER A 87 -21.93 27.25 7.68
C SER A 87 -23.32 26.97 8.21
#